data_AF-A0A1H8K6D7-F1
#
_entry.id   AF-A0A1H8K6D7-F1
#
_cell.length_a   1.000
_cell.length_b   1.000
_cell.length_c   1.000
_cell.angle_alpha   90.00
_cell.angle_beta   90.00
_cell.angle_gamma   90.00
#
_symmetry.space_group_name_H-M   'P 1'
#
loop_
_entity.id
_entity.type
_entity.pdbx_description
1 polymer ?
#
loop_
_entity_poly.entity_id
_entity_poly.type
_entity_poly.pdbx_seq_one_letter_code
_entity_poly.pdbx_strand_id
1 'polypeptide(L)'
;MERNTQEVRDYFAGASPEKGLDPLWAMLKDLIAGMGDGAGTEGYLLLLWGDVQEPSLRALAAERNRLVLKAIEARLPAGPRPPEHTAGLIQTVIQGSCMQWLVEPEGELAAFMTKRTHMLLSVLYPDHVFG
;
A
#
# COMPACT_ATOMS: atom_id res chain seq x y z
N MET A 1 17.44 5.59 -4.23
CA MET A 1 16.59 4.40 -4.02
C MET A 1 16.93 3.61 -2.77
N GLU A 2 18.22 3.45 -2.41
CA GLU A 2 18.60 2.79 -1.15
C GLU A 2 18.04 3.48 0.09
N ARG A 3 18.20 4.81 0.20
CA ARG A 3 17.61 5.62 1.29
C ARG A 3 16.11 5.42 1.44
N ASN A 4 15.35 5.54 0.35
CA ASN A 4 13.90 5.31 0.35
C ASN A 4 13.55 3.87 0.78
N THR A 5 14.33 2.88 0.33
CA THR A 5 14.14 1.50 0.77
C THR A 5 14.42 1.34 2.27
N GLN A 6 15.43 2.04 2.80
CA GLN A 6 15.72 2.06 4.23
C GLN A 6 14.59 2.71 5.03
N GLU A 7 14.02 3.82 4.57
CA GLU A 7 12.87 4.46 5.21
C GLU A 7 11.67 3.50 5.32
N VAL A 8 11.41 2.70 4.27
CA VAL A 8 10.35 1.67 4.30
C VAL A 8 10.67 0.55 5.29
N ARG A 9 11.94 0.11 5.38
CA ARG A 9 12.36 -0.88 6.39
C ARG A 9 12.14 -0.35 7.80
N ASP A 10 12.59 0.87 8.07
CA ASP A 10 12.51 1.50 9.38
C ASP A 10 11.05 1.72 9.80
N TYR A 11 10.20 2.16 8.86
CA TYR A 11 8.76 2.27 9.04
C TYR A 11 8.14 0.94 9.51
N PHE A 12 8.37 -0.15 8.77
CA PHE A 12 7.78 -1.44 9.12
C PHE A 12 8.44 -2.12 10.32
N ALA A 13 9.69 -1.79 10.64
CA ALA A 13 10.33 -2.23 11.88
C ALA A 13 9.69 -1.61 13.13
N GLY A 14 9.17 -0.37 13.02
CA GLY A 14 8.45 0.32 14.10
C GLY A 14 6.94 0.09 14.13
N ALA A 15 6.36 -0.52 13.10
CA ALA A 15 4.90 -0.66 12.98
C ALA A 15 4.33 -1.70 13.96
N SER A 16 3.19 -1.38 14.58
CA SER A 16 2.54 -2.27 15.57
C SER A 16 2.22 -3.65 14.98
N PRO A 17 2.59 -4.77 15.63
CA PRO A 17 2.35 -6.13 15.14
C PRO A 17 0.90 -6.60 15.35
N GLU A 18 0.00 -5.73 15.80
CA GLU A 18 -1.39 -6.07 16.07
C GLU A 18 -2.12 -6.64 14.85
N LYS A 19 -2.85 -7.73 15.08
CA LYS A 19 -3.64 -8.42 14.06
C LYS A 19 -5.11 -8.05 14.18
N GLY A 20 -5.80 -8.01 13.06
CA GLY A 20 -7.22 -7.70 12.97
C GLY A 20 -7.52 -6.68 11.89
N LEU A 21 -8.80 -6.55 11.56
CA LEU A 21 -9.26 -5.66 10.51
C LEU A 21 -9.06 -4.17 10.86
N ASP A 22 -9.26 -3.77 12.11
CA ASP A 22 -9.04 -2.38 12.54
C ASP A 22 -7.55 -2.01 12.58
N PRO A 23 -6.64 -2.82 13.17
CA PRO A 23 -5.20 -2.56 13.07
C PRO A 23 -4.68 -2.56 11.63
N LEU A 24 -5.18 -3.46 10.77
CA LEU A 24 -4.87 -3.46 9.35
C LEU A 24 -5.30 -2.14 8.70
N TRP A 25 -6.54 -1.72 8.95
CA TRP A 25 -7.08 -0.49 8.37
C TRP A 25 -6.34 0.76 8.84
N ALA A 26 -5.99 0.84 10.12
CA ALA A 26 -5.18 1.93 10.66
C ALA A 26 -3.81 2.02 9.95
N MET A 27 -3.11 0.90 9.78
CA MET A 27 -1.84 0.85 9.06
C MET A 27 -2.00 1.26 7.59
N LEU A 28 -3.06 0.81 6.92
CA LEU A 28 -3.30 1.17 5.52
C LEU A 28 -3.57 2.67 5.35
N LYS A 29 -4.35 3.27 6.25
CA LYS A 29 -4.57 4.73 6.25
C LYS A 29 -3.27 5.50 6.42
N ASP A 30 -2.43 5.07 7.37
CA ASP A 30 -1.14 5.71 7.64
C ASP A 30 -0.18 5.58 6.46
N LEU A 31 -0.05 4.39 5.87
CA LEU A 31 0.74 4.16 4.66
C LEU A 31 0.30 5.04 3.49
N ILE A 32 -1.02 5.16 3.28
CA ILE A 32 -1.60 5.96 2.19
C ILE A 32 -1.46 7.46 2.46
N ALA A 33 -1.55 7.90 3.73
CA ALA A 33 -1.41 9.31 4.10
C ALA A 33 -0.05 9.89 3.70
N GLY A 34 1.00 9.07 3.66
CA GLY A 34 2.33 9.45 3.16
C GLY A 34 2.35 9.95 1.71
N MET A 35 1.32 9.65 0.92
CA MET A 35 1.18 10.16 -0.46
C MET A 35 0.67 11.60 -0.55
N GLY A 36 0.04 12.11 0.52
CA GLY A 36 -0.44 13.49 0.60
C GLY A 36 -1.49 13.86 -0.45
N ASP A 37 -1.46 15.13 -0.86
CA ASP A 37 -2.36 15.70 -1.89
C ASP A 37 -2.05 15.19 -3.31
N GLY A 38 -0.89 14.58 -3.50
CA GLY A 38 -0.40 14.07 -4.78
C GLY A 38 0.56 15.01 -5.52
N ALA A 39 0.92 16.17 -4.95
CA ALA A 39 1.87 17.08 -5.58
C ALA A 39 3.24 16.41 -5.82
N GLY A 40 3.71 16.44 -7.06
CA GLY A 40 4.99 15.84 -7.46
C GLY A 40 4.94 14.31 -7.63
N THR A 41 3.76 13.69 -7.58
CA THR A 41 3.62 12.23 -7.70
C THR A 41 4.03 11.73 -9.09
N GLU A 42 3.92 12.55 -10.12
CA GLU A 42 4.40 12.26 -11.47
C GLU A 42 5.91 11.95 -11.50
N GLY A 43 6.69 12.52 -10.59
CA GLY A 43 8.11 12.20 -10.43
C GLY A 43 8.35 10.74 -10.04
N TYR A 44 7.42 10.10 -9.33
CA TYR A 44 7.51 8.68 -9.00
C TYR A 44 7.40 7.78 -10.24
N LEU A 45 6.75 8.21 -11.33
CA LEU A 45 6.71 7.42 -12.56
C LEU A 45 8.09 7.32 -13.21
N LEU A 46 8.88 8.39 -13.17
CA LEU A 46 10.26 8.38 -13.65
C LEU A 46 11.15 7.50 -12.76
N LEU A 47 10.96 7.54 -11.44
CA LEU A 47 11.66 6.65 -10.50
C LEU A 47 11.28 5.18 -10.74
N LEU A 48 9.99 4.89 -10.94
CA LEU A 48 9.51 3.54 -11.24
C LEU A 48 10.06 3.04 -12.58
N TRP A 49 10.13 3.90 -13.59
CA TRP A 49 10.77 3.55 -14.85
C TRP A 49 12.24 3.17 -14.64
N GLY A 50 12.99 3.98 -13.87
CA GLY A 50 14.37 3.67 -13.50
C GLY A 50 14.51 2.35 -12.72
N ASP A 51 13.62 2.11 -11.75
CA ASP A 51 13.56 0.84 -11.01
C ASP A 51 13.35 -0.36 -11.94
N VAL A 52 12.54 -0.21 -12.99
CA VAL A 52 12.28 -1.30 -13.94
C VAL A 52 13.43 -1.49 -14.92
N GLN A 53 14.19 -0.46 -15.29
CA GLN A 53 15.31 -0.61 -16.23
C GLN A 53 16.56 -1.21 -15.56
N GLU A 54 16.92 -0.75 -14.37
CA GLU A 54 18.20 -1.11 -13.72
C GLU A 54 18.06 -2.31 -12.76
N PRO A 55 18.80 -3.42 -12.95
CA PRO A 55 18.64 -4.62 -12.12
C PRO A 55 18.81 -4.41 -10.60
N SER A 56 19.75 -3.56 -10.20
CA SER A 56 19.99 -3.24 -8.79
C SER A 56 18.83 -2.43 -8.18
N LEU A 57 18.28 -1.49 -8.94
CA LEU A 57 17.11 -0.71 -8.52
C LEU A 57 15.84 -1.58 -8.50
N ARG A 58 15.70 -2.49 -9.47
CA ARG A 58 14.61 -3.47 -9.52
C ARG A 58 14.59 -4.35 -8.28
N ALA A 59 15.75 -4.78 -7.80
CA ALA A 59 15.87 -5.57 -6.58
C ALA A 59 15.37 -4.79 -5.35
N LEU A 60 15.75 -3.52 -5.22
CA LEU A 60 15.28 -2.63 -4.15
C LEU A 60 13.77 -2.37 -4.25
N ALA A 61 13.25 -2.14 -5.45
CA ALA A 61 11.82 -1.94 -5.68
C ALA A 61 10.99 -3.19 -5.32
N ALA A 62 11.48 -4.36 -5.72
CA ALA A 62 10.89 -5.63 -5.35
C ALA A 62 10.90 -5.85 -3.82
N GLU A 63 11.96 -5.42 -3.14
CA GLU A 63 12.04 -5.47 -1.68
C GLU A 63 10.99 -4.58 -1.02
N ARG A 64 10.87 -3.31 -1.41
CA ARG A 64 9.84 -2.39 -0.89
C ARG A 64 8.43 -2.98 -1.06
N ASN A 65 8.15 -3.55 -2.24
CA ASN A 65 6.87 -4.21 -2.49
C ASN A 65 6.62 -5.40 -1.57
N ARG A 66 7.63 -6.24 -1.31
CA ARG A 66 7.51 -7.39 -0.40
C ARG A 66 7.33 -6.96 1.06
N LEU A 67 7.99 -5.88 1.50
CA LEU A 67 7.82 -5.34 2.84
C LEU A 67 6.37 -4.92 3.09
N VAL A 68 5.78 -4.15 2.15
CA VAL A 68 4.37 -3.77 2.21
C VAL A 68 3.46 -5.00 2.22
N LEU A 69 3.68 -5.95 1.29
CA LEU A 69 2.87 -7.16 1.19
C LEU A 69 2.87 -7.95 2.50
N LYS A 70 4.06 -8.18 3.08
CA LYS A 70 4.22 -8.94 4.32
C LYS A 70 3.63 -8.21 5.52
N ALA A 71 3.70 -6.89 5.56
CA ALA A 71 3.06 -6.10 6.60
C ALA A 71 1.52 -6.21 6.55
N ILE A 72 0.93 -6.24 5.35
CA ILE A 72 -0.51 -6.48 5.17
C ILE A 72 -0.85 -7.91 5.60
N GLU A 73 -0.13 -8.90 5.06
CA GLU A 73 -0.34 -10.33 5.34
C GLU A 73 -0.31 -10.64 6.85
N ALA A 74 0.67 -10.08 7.56
CA ALA A 74 0.87 -10.33 8.99
C ALA A 74 -0.30 -9.84 9.86
N ARG A 75 -1.06 -8.85 9.41
CA ARG A 75 -2.17 -8.23 10.16
C ARG A 75 -3.54 -8.82 9.82
N LEU A 76 -3.64 -9.55 8.72
CA LEU A 76 -4.90 -10.17 8.32
C LEU A 76 -5.38 -11.16 9.40
N PRO A 77 -6.66 -11.12 9.79
CA PRO A 77 -7.23 -12.12 10.67
C PRO A 77 -7.32 -13.47 9.97
N ALA A 78 -7.46 -14.55 10.75
CA ALA A 78 -7.82 -15.84 10.21
C ALA A 78 -9.18 -15.73 9.48
N GLY A 79 -9.28 -16.38 8.32
CA GLY A 79 -10.48 -16.34 7.50
C GLY A 79 -10.49 -17.46 6.47
N PRO A 80 -11.56 -17.55 5.68
CA PRO A 80 -11.73 -18.62 4.70
C PRO A 80 -10.78 -18.50 3.49
N ARG A 81 -10.12 -17.35 3.33
CA ARG A 81 -9.21 -17.05 2.22
C ARG A 81 -7.76 -17.07 2.71
N PRO A 82 -6.82 -17.59 1.90
CA PRO A 82 -5.41 -17.51 2.24
C PRO A 82 -4.95 -16.05 2.40
N PRO A 83 -4.28 -15.69 3.51
CA PRO A 83 -3.84 -14.31 3.77
C PRO A 83 -2.99 -13.71 2.65
N GLU A 84 -2.15 -14.50 1.98
CA GLU A 84 -1.29 -14.07 0.89
C GLU A 84 -2.08 -13.54 -0.32
N HIS A 85 -3.22 -14.16 -0.65
CA HIS A 85 -4.07 -13.73 -1.76
C HIS A 85 -4.81 -12.43 -1.41
N THR A 86 -5.32 -12.35 -0.19
CA THR A 86 -5.99 -11.14 0.30
C THR A 86 -5.02 -9.96 0.37
N ALA A 87 -3.81 -10.18 0.88
CA ALA A 87 -2.78 -9.15 0.94
C ALA A 87 -2.38 -8.65 -0.45
N GLY A 88 -2.23 -9.56 -1.41
CA GLY A 88 -1.94 -9.21 -2.82
C GLY A 88 -3.04 -8.36 -3.46
N LEU A 89 -4.31 -8.68 -3.21
CA LEU A 89 -5.44 -7.88 -3.71
C LEU A 89 -5.47 -6.47 -3.12
N ILE A 90 -5.23 -6.35 -1.81
CA ILE A 90 -5.14 -5.04 -1.13
C ILE A 90 -4.01 -4.21 -1.73
N GLN A 91 -2.81 -4.77 -1.85
CA GLN A 91 -1.67 -4.06 -2.44
C GLN A 91 -1.93 -3.64 -3.89
N THR A 92 -2.58 -4.50 -4.68
CA THR A 92 -2.97 -4.20 -6.07
C THR A 92 -3.88 -2.98 -6.14
N VAL A 93 -4.89 -2.88 -5.26
CA VAL A 93 -5.79 -1.71 -5.23
C VAL A 93 -5.06 -0.44 -4.82
N ILE A 94 -4.14 -0.50 -3.85
CA ILE A 94 -3.34 0.66 -3.44
C ILE A 94 -2.49 1.16 -4.62
N GLN A 95 -1.71 0.29 -5.25
CA GLN A 95 -0.86 0.67 -6.37
C GLN A 95 -1.66 1.10 -7.60
N GLY A 96 -2.74 0.37 -7.92
CA GLY A 96 -3.60 0.67 -9.06
C GLY A 96 -4.36 1.98 -8.88
N SER A 97 -4.84 2.30 -7.68
CA SER A 97 -5.53 3.57 -7.41
C SER A 97 -4.60 4.78 -7.53
N CYS A 98 -3.33 4.66 -7.12
CA CYS A 98 -2.33 5.69 -7.37
C CYS A 98 -2.14 5.94 -8.88
N MET A 99 -1.97 4.87 -9.68
CA MET A 99 -1.84 4.98 -11.13
C MET A 99 -3.09 5.55 -11.81
N GLN A 100 -4.29 5.22 -11.32
CA GLN A 100 -5.55 5.78 -11.82
C GLN A 100 -5.62 7.28 -11.54
N TRP A 101 -5.37 7.70 -10.31
CA TRP A 101 -5.41 9.11 -9.91
C TRP A 101 -4.40 9.95 -10.69
N LEU A 102 -3.22 9.41 -11.00
CA LEU A 102 -2.22 10.10 -11.83
C LEU A 102 -2.71 10.47 -13.24
N VAL A 103 -3.62 9.67 -13.81
CA VAL A 103 -4.18 9.92 -15.14
C VAL A 103 -5.46 10.76 -15.06
N GLU A 104 -6.28 10.50 -14.04
CA GLU A 104 -7.56 11.16 -13.81
C GLU A 104 -7.67 11.61 -12.34
N PRO A 105 -7.07 12.76 -11.97
CA PRO A 105 -7.07 13.22 -10.58
C PRO A 105 -8.49 13.57 -10.09
N GLU A 106 -8.88 13.00 -8.96
CA GLU A 106 -10.13 13.31 -8.25
C GLU A 106 -9.82 13.60 -6.79
N GLY A 107 -9.87 14.88 -6.40
CA GLY A 107 -9.49 15.31 -5.05
C GLY A 107 -8.03 15.01 -4.71
N GLU A 108 -7.72 14.92 -3.41
CA GLU A 108 -6.37 14.58 -2.92
C GLU A 108 -6.05 13.09 -3.17
N LEU A 109 -4.80 12.80 -3.58
CA LEU A 109 -4.35 11.44 -3.87
C LEU A 109 -4.59 10.47 -2.70
N ALA A 110 -4.14 10.84 -1.50
CA ALA A 110 -4.33 10.00 -0.32
C ALA A 110 -5.81 9.73 -0.01
N ALA A 111 -6.68 10.73 -0.17
CA ALA A 111 -8.12 10.56 0.03
C ALA A 111 -8.73 9.62 -1.00
N PHE A 112 -8.35 9.75 -2.28
CA PHE A 112 -8.79 8.87 -3.36
C PHE A 112 -8.36 7.42 -3.10
N MET A 113 -7.09 7.19 -2.81
CA MET A 113 -6.53 5.86 -2.52
C MET A 113 -7.18 5.23 -1.28
N THR A 114 -7.41 6.02 -0.23
CA THR A 114 -8.09 5.58 1.00
C THR A 114 -9.51 5.11 0.69
N LYS A 115 -10.27 5.88 -0.09
CA LYS A 115 -11.64 5.52 -0.51
C LYS A 115 -11.66 4.21 -1.31
N ARG A 116 -10.76 4.05 -2.30
CA ARG A 116 -10.66 2.81 -3.10
C ARG A 116 -10.29 1.60 -2.26
N THR A 117 -9.36 1.76 -1.33
CA THR A 117 -8.93 0.70 -0.41
C THR A 117 -10.06 0.31 0.53
N HIS A 118 -10.76 1.29 1.10
CA HIS A 118 -11.94 1.04 1.94
C HIS A 118 -13.02 0.27 1.19
N MET A 119 -13.35 0.65 -0.05
CA MET A 119 -14.31 -0.07 -0.89
C MET A 119 -13.95 -1.54 -1.08
N LEU A 120 -12.67 -1.84 -1.36
CA LEU A 120 -12.21 -3.22 -1.44
C LEU A 120 -12.41 -3.96 -0.10
N LEU A 121 -12.00 -3.36 1.01
CA LEU A 121 -12.11 -3.99 2.33
C LEU A 121 -13.57 -4.28 2.70
N SER A 122 -14.51 -3.38 2.40
CA SER A 122 -15.94 -3.62 2.61
C SER A 122 -16.49 -4.76 1.74
N VAL A 123 -15.96 -4.97 0.53
CA VAL A 123 -16.33 -6.13 -0.31
C VAL A 123 -15.76 -7.42 0.25
N LEU A 124 -14.51 -7.39 0.74
CA LEU A 124 -13.86 -8.57 1.30
C LEU A 124 -14.46 -8.96 2.67
N TYR A 125 -14.84 -7.98 3.49
CA TYR A 125 -15.31 -8.15 4.85
C TYR A 125 -16.65 -7.41 5.06
N PRO A 126 -17.76 -7.93 4.48
CA PRO A 126 -19.04 -7.24 4.48
C PRO A 126 -19.65 -7.07 5.88
N ASP A 127 -19.29 -7.94 6.82
CA ASP A 127 -19.79 -7.91 8.20
C ASP A 127 -18.96 -7.00 9.13
N HIS A 128 -17.88 -6.40 8.63
CA HIS A 128 -17.01 -5.51 9.41
C HIS A 128 -17.22 -4.04 9.01
N VAL A 129 -17.34 -3.17 10.01
CA VAL A 129 -17.44 -1.72 9.80
C VAL A 129 -16.08 -1.09 10.06
N PHE A 130 -15.45 -0.55 9.02
CA PHE A 130 -14.17 0.13 9.11
C PHE A 130 -14.38 1.61 9.52
N GLY A 131 -13.67 2.06 10.57
CA GLY A 131 -13.76 3.42 11.12
C GLY A 131 -12.74 4.44 10.60
#